data_AF-T1CIT9-F1
#
_entry.id   AF-T1CIT9-F1
#
_cell.length_a   1.000
_cell.length_b   1.000
_cell.length_c   1.000
_cell.angle_alpha   90.00
_cell.angle_beta   90.00
_cell.angle_gamma   90.00
#
_symmetry.space_group_name_H-M   'P 1'
#
loop_
_entity.id
_entity.type
_entity.pdbx_description
1 polymer ?
#
loop_
_entity_poly.entity_id
_entity_poly.type
_entity_poly.pdbx_seq_one_letter_code
_entity_poly.pdbx_strand_id
1 'polypeptide(L)'
;MHKRYVAPSDATIRRAVAAVDADALDEVIGEWLFDMVREGHLEEHQLVVAVDGKSLRGAIQQDGRCVHLFAAMVQGDRAVIAQSEVEHKTNEITGFKPLLEDLDLEGVVVTADAMHAQREHARFLCEDKDADYLLGVKANQPSLLEAIESIPQGSFSP
;
A
#
# COMPACT_ATOMS: atom_id res chain seq x y z
N MET A 1 44.82 13.98 -10.90
CA MET A 1 43.79 14.79 -11.58
C MET A 1 42.44 14.44 -10.98
N HIS A 2 41.86 15.30 -10.13
CA HIS A 2 40.49 15.08 -9.63
C HIS A 2 39.50 15.42 -10.75
N LYS A 3 38.66 14.46 -11.17
CA LYS A 3 37.55 14.74 -12.08
C LYS A 3 36.58 15.69 -11.36
N ARG A 4 36.47 16.92 -11.84
CA ARG A 4 35.46 17.86 -11.35
C ARG A 4 34.10 17.40 -11.84
N TYR A 5 33.25 16.93 -10.92
CA TYR A 5 31.88 16.58 -11.24
C TYR A 5 31.11 17.87 -11.59
N VAL A 6 30.53 17.92 -12.78
CA VAL A 6 29.65 19.02 -13.19
C VAL A 6 28.22 18.50 -13.10
N ALA A 7 27.40 19.13 -12.27
CA ALA A 7 26.00 18.75 -12.13
C ALA A 7 25.25 18.95 -13.47
N PRO A 8 24.31 18.06 -13.83
CA PRO A 8 23.44 18.27 -14.98
C PRO A 8 22.66 19.57 -14.86
N SER A 9 22.32 20.19 -16.00
CA SER A 9 21.42 21.34 -16.03
C SER A 9 19.98 20.96 -15.64
N ASP A 10 19.17 21.92 -15.19
CA ASP A 10 17.74 21.73 -14.92
C ASP A 10 17.00 21.06 -16.09
N ALA A 11 17.26 21.52 -17.32
CA ALA A 11 16.68 20.96 -18.53
C ALA A 11 17.07 19.49 -18.78
N THR A 12 18.24 19.06 -18.29
CA THR A 12 18.67 17.66 -18.38
C THR A 12 17.96 16.81 -17.33
N ILE A 13 17.87 17.29 -16.09
CA ILE A 13 17.15 16.60 -15.01
C ILE A 13 15.68 16.43 -15.39
N ARG A 14 15.02 17.50 -15.85
CA ARG A 14 13.60 17.45 -16.25
C ARG A 14 13.33 16.46 -17.36
N ARG A 15 14.17 16.43 -18.41
CA ARG A 15 14.01 15.47 -19.52
C ARG A 15 14.24 14.04 -19.07
N ALA A 16 15.21 13.81 -18.19
CA ALA A 16 15.46 12.48 -17.64
C ALA A 16 14.24 12.01 -16.84
N VAL A 17 13.77 12.79 -15.87
CA VAL A 17 12.60 12.45 -15.04
C VAL A 17 11.35 12.25 -15.90
N ALA A 18 11.10 13.11 -16.89
CA ALA A 18 9.93 12.98 -17.76
C ALA A 18 10.00 11.80 -18.75
N ALA A 19 11.17 11.18 -18.94
CA ALA A 19 11.35 10.03 -19.82
C ALA A 19 11.35 8.70 -19.06
N VAL A 20 11.32 8.73 -17.72
CA VAL A 20 11.23 7.53 -16.89
C VAL A 20 9.79 7.03 -16.91
N ASP A 21 9.64 5.73 -17.08
CA ASP A 21 8.39 5.03 -16.85
C ASP A 21 8.11 5.01 -15.34
N ALA A 22 7.02 5.64 -14.92
CA ALA A 22 6.69 5.80 -13.51
C ALA A 22 6.32 4.47 -12.86
N ASP A 23 5.60 3.60 -13.57
CA ASP A 23 5.16 2.30 -13.04
C ASP A 23 6.36 1.39 -12.83
N ALA A 24 7.26 1.33 -13.82
CA ALA A 24 8.50 0.55 -13.71
C ALA A 24 9.44 1.08 -12.63
N LEU A 25 9.46 2.40 -12.42
CA LEU A 25 10.24 3.00 -11.34
C LEU A 25 9.66 2.62 -9.96
N ASP A 26 8.34 2.69 -9.81
CA ASP A 26 7.64 2.34 -8.57
C ASP A 26 7.83 0.87 -8.21
N GLU A 27 7.78 -0.04 -9.19
CA GLU A 27 8.06 -1.47 -9.00
C GLU A 27 9.48 -1.69 -8.44
N VAL A 28 10.50 -1.15 -9.12
CA VAL A 28 11.91 -1.36 -8.74
C VAL A 28 12.24 -0.70 -7.40
N ILE A 29 11.76 0.52 -7.15
CA ILE A 29 12.00 1.21 -5.88
C ILE A 29 11.22 0.54 -4.75
N GLY A 30 9.99 0.11 -5.00
CA GLY A 30 9.12 -0.55 -4.04
C GLY A 30 9.72 -1.86 -3.55
N GLU A 31 10.14 -2.73 -4.47
CA GLU A 31 10.84 -3.99 -4.18
C GLU A 31 12.11 -3.72 -3.35
N TRP A 32 12.96 -2.80 -3.80
CA TRP A 32 14.19 -2.45 -3.08
C TRP A 32 13.92 -1.92 -1.66
N LEU A 33 12.91 -1.05 -1.48
CA LEU A 33 12.52 -0.56 -0.16
C LEU A 33 12.00 -1.70 0.71
N PHE A 34 11.24 -2.63 0.13
CA PHE A 34 10.69 -3.74 0.87
C PHE A 34 11.79 -4.68 1.40
N ASP A 35 12.76 -5.01 0.55
CA ASP A 35 13.94 -5.80 0.95
C ASP A 35 14.70 -5.13 2.09
N MET A 36 15.00 -3.83 1.97
CA MET A 36 15.71 -3.09 3.03
C MET A 36 14.95 -3.07 4.35
N VAL A 37 13.63 -2.92 4.30
CA VAL A 37 12.80 -2.93 5.50
C VAL A 37 12.79 -4.32 6.12
N ARG A 38 12.60 -5.39 5.32
CA ARG A 38 12.63 -6.78 5.81
C ARG A 38 13.97 -7.14 6.46
N GLU A 39 15.09 -6.73 5.89
CA GLU A 39 16.41 -6.95 6.49
C GLU A 39 16.54 -6.33 7.90
N GLY A 40 15.82 -5.22 8.15
CA GLY A 40 15.79 -4.54 9.45
C GLY A 40 14.88 -5.18 10.50
N HIS A 41 13.95 -6.06 10.10
CA HIS A 41 12.93 -6.67 10.96
C HIS A 41 13.08 -8.20 10.95
N LEU A 42 13.76 -8.73 11.98
CA LEU A 42 14.19 -10.13 12.02
C LEU A 42 13.17 -11.11 12.64
N GLU A 43 12.05 -10.63 13.17
CA GLU A 43 11.00 -11.50 13.77
C GLU A 43 9.65 -11.39 13.05
N GLU A 44 8.90 -12.50 13.08
CA GLU A 44 7.52 -12.60 12.59
C GLU A 44 6.60 -11.56 13.25
N HIS A 45 5.63 -11.04 12.50
CA HIS A 45 4.65 -10.03 12.94
C HIS A 45 5.21 -8.66 13.42
N GLN A 46 6.50 -8.37 13.19
CA GLN A 46 7.04 -7.00 13.37
C GLN A 46 6.67 -6.06 12.20
N LEU A 47 6.32 -6.63 11.06
CA LEU A 47 5.97 -5.89 9.85
C LEU A 47 4.45 -5.67 9.76
N VAL A 48 4.06 -4.40 9.82
CA VAL A 48 2.68 -3.97 9.61
C VAL A 48 2.62 -3.12 8.34
N VAL A 49 1.87 -3.61 7.34
CA VAL A 49 1.65 -2.91 6.08
C VAL A 49 0.28 -2.25 6.09
N ALA A 50 0.23 -0.94 5.86
CA ALA A 50 -0.99 -0.18 5.67
C ALA A 50 -1.30 -0.02 4.20
N VAL A 51 -2.52 -0.35 3.81
CA VAL A 51 -3.03 -0.18 2.45
C VAL A 51 -4.08 0.93 2.46
N ASP A 52 -3.83 2.01 1.71
CA ASP A 52 -4.70 3.20 1.67
C ASP A 52 -4.59 3.97 0.35
N GLY A 53 -5.66 4.67 -0.01
CA GLY A 53 -5.73 5.57 -1.17
C GLY A 53 -5.39 7.02 -0.82
N LYS A 54 -4.48 7.66 -1.57
CA LYS A 54 -4.05 9.05 -1.40
C LYS A 54 -4.25 9.87 -2.67
N SER A 55 -4.81 11.07 -2.51
CA SER A 55 -4.89 12.06 -3.59
C SER A 55 -3.66 12.97 -3.58
N LEU A 56 -2.90 12.98 -4.67
CA LEU A 56 -1.81 13.91 -4.89
C LEU A 56 -2.37 15.25 -5.37
N ARG A 57 -2.76 16.13 -4.42
CA ARG A 57 -3.45 17.40 -4.71
C ARG A 57 -2.70 18.39 -5.61
N GLY A 58 -1.39 18.21 -5.78
CA GLY A 58 -0.57 19.02 -6.69
C GLY A 58 -0.37 18.42 -8.09
N ALA A 59 -0.70 17.14 -8.27
CA ALA A 59 -0.60 16.43 -9.54
C ALA A 59 -1.98 16.41 -10.20
N ILE A 60 -2.23 17.41 -11.05
CA ILE A 60 -3.52 17.56 -11.75
C ILE A 60 -3.36 17.06 -13.18
N GLN A 61 -4.22 16.11 -13.56
CA GLN A 61 -4.30 15.58 -14.91
C GLN A 61 -4.93 16.60 -15.87
N GLN A 62 -4.86 16.32 -17.18
CA GLN A 62 -5.40 17.23 -18.21
C GLN A 62 -6.92 17.47 -18.08
N ASP A 63 -7.64 16.52 -17.50
CA ASP A 63 -9.09 16.61 -17.25
C ASP A 63 -9.44 17.36 -15.94
N GLY A 64 -8.44 17.83 -15.20
CA GLY A 64 -8.61 18.56 -13.94
C GLY A 64 -8.73 17.69 -12.70
N ARG A 65 -8.69 16.35 -12.81
CA ARG A 65 -8.67 15.45 -11.65
C ARG A 65 -7.28 15.41 -11.01
N CYS A 66 -7.25 15.18 -9.70
CA CYS A 66 -6.00 14.87 -9.01
C CYS A 66 -5.62 13.42 -9.31
N VAL A 67 -4.32 13.14 -9.43
CA VAL A 67 -3.81 11.76 -9.41
C VAL A 67 -4.16 11.13 -8.06
N HIS A 68 -4.70 9.92 -8.12
CA HIS A 68 -5.04 9.11 -6.96
C HIS A 68 -4.16 7.86 -6.96
N LEU A 69 -3.34 7.71 -5.92
CA LEU A 69 -2.48 6.55 -5.74
C LEU A 69 -3.04 5.66 -4.66
N PHE A 70 -3.08 4.37 -4.93
CA PHE A 70 -3.38 3.35 -3.96
C PHE A 70 -2.06 2.70 -3.54
N ALA A 71 -1.72 2.75 -2.26
CA ALA A 71 -0.37 2.48 -1.78
C ALA A 71 -0.36 1.49 -0.61
N ALA A 72 0.64 0.61 -0.61
CA ALA A 72 1.04 -0.24 0.51
C ALA A 72 2.27 0.37 1.19
N MET A 73 2.18 0.61 2.49
CA MET A 73 3.21 1.29 3.26
C MET A 73 3.53 0.53 4.55
N VAL A 74 4.81 0.25 4.81
CA VAL A 74 5.24 -0.28 6.11
C VAL A 74 5.13 0.82 7.16
N GLN A 75 4.33 0.59 8.21
CA GLN A 75 3.97 1.63 9.18
C GLN A 75 5.14 2.09 10.05
N GLY A 76 6.00 1.16 10.50
CA GLY A 76 7.14 1.44 11.37
C GLY A 76 8.16 2.37 10.70
N ASP A 77 8.49 2.05 9.45
CA ASP A 77 9.52 2.73 8.66
C ASP A 77 8.97 3.86 7.80
N ARG A 78 7.65 3.91 7.61
CA ARG A 78 6.95 4.86 6.73
C ARG A 78 7.43 4.77 5.28
N ALA A 79 7.78 3.57 4.84
CA ALA A 79 8.23 3.27 3.50
C ALA A 79 7.06 2.78 2.65
N VAL A 80 6.81 3.41 1.50
CA VAL A 80 5.85 2.92 0.50
C VAL A 80 6.56 1.85 -0.32
N ILE A 81 6.07 0.62 -0.24
CA ILE A 81 6.69 -0.58 -0.83
C ILE A 81 6.01 -1.03 -2.11
N ALA A 82 4.78 -0.57 -2.36
CA ALA A 82 4.10 -0.71 -3.63
C ALA A 82 3.06 0.41 -3.75
N GLN A 83 2.84 0.90 -4.97
CA GLN A 83 1.76 1.84 -5.27
C GLN A 83 1.31 1.71 -6.72
N SER A 84 0.05 2.05 -6.98
CA SER A 84 -0.51 2.09 -8.33
C SER A 84 -1.50 3.25 -8.46
N GLU A 85 -1.54 3.89 -9.63
CA GLU A 85 -2.58 4.88 -9.91
C GLU A 85 -3.96 4.21 -10.08
N VAL A 86 -4.98 4.79 -9.45
CA VAL A 86 -6.37 4.32 -9.52
C VAL A 86 -7.30 5.46 -9.90
N GLU A 87 -8.20 5.24 -10.86
CA GLU A 87 -9.06 6.33 -11.34
C GLU A 87 -10.19 6.70 -10.36
N HIS A 88 -10.68 5.74 -9.56
CA HIS A 88 -11.86 5.90 -8.70
C HIS A 88 -11.83 4.99 -7.46
N LYS A 89 -12.62 5.32 -6.44
CA LYS A 89 -12.73 4.57 -5.17
C LYS A 89 -13.16 3.11 -5.35
N THR A 90 -14.01 2.80 -6.32
CA THR A 90 -14.36 1.40 -6.65
C THR A 90 -13.16 0.64 -7.20
N ASN A 91 -12.24 1.34 -7.88
CA ASN A 91 -11.05 0.73 -8.44
C ASN A 91 -10.03 0.37 -7.35
N GLU A 92 -10.08 0.99 -6.17
CA GLU A 92 -9.27 0.60 -5.01
C GLU A 92 -9.65 -0.82 -4.52
N ILE A 93 -10.95 -1.17 -4.53
CA ILE A 93 -11.40 -2.51 -4.16
C ILE A 93 -10.86 -3.56 -5.14
N THR A 94 -10.92 -3.28 -6.44
CA THR A 94 -10.38 -4.18 -7.47
C THR A 94 -8.85 -4.16 -7.50
N GLY A 95 -8.23 -3.06 -7.09
CA GLY A 95 -6.77 -2.87 -7.03
C GLY A 95 -6.11 -3.51 -5.81
N PHE A 96 -6.88 -3.92 -4.80
CA PHE A 96 -6.34 -4.52 -3.56
C PHE A 96 -5.43 -5.73 -3.80
N LYS A 97 -5.88 -6.72 -4.57
CA LYS A 97 -5.06 -7.90 -4.85
C LYS A 97 -3.89 -7.59 -5.78
N PRO A 98 -4.09 -6.93 -6.94
CA PRO A 98 -2.96 -6.58 -7.83
C PRO A 98 -1.83 -5.82 -7.13
N LEU A 99 -2.18 -4.87 -6.25
CA LEU A 99 -1.21 -4.04 -5.51
C LEU A 99 -0.36 -4.85 -4.51
N LEU A 100 -0.82 -6.03 -4.10
CA LEU A 100 -0.14 -6.90 -3.12
C LEU A 100 0.37 -8.21 -3.76
N GLU A 101 0.14 -8.42 -5.05
CA GLU A 101 0.37 -9.70 -5.73
C GLU A 101 1.86 -10.09 -5.73
N ASP A 102 2.75 -9.13 -5.91
CA ASP A 102 4.20 -9.39 -6.00
C ASP A 102 4.92 -9.24 -4.66
N LEU A 103 4.20 -8.82 -3.60
CA LEU A 103 4.77 -8.70 -2.27
C LEU A 103 4.76 -10.05 -1.55
N ASP A 104 5.90 -10.42 -0.98
CA ASP A 104 6.02 -11.49 0.02
C ASP A 104 5.46 -11.00 1.36
N LEU A 105 4.26 -11.45 1.71
CA LEU A 105 3.53 -11.03 2.89
C LEU A 105 3.43 -12.12 3.97
N GLU A 106 4.19 -13.21 3.85
CA GLU A 106 4.17 -14.29 4.85
C GLU A 106 4.50 -13.72 6.25
N GLY A 107 3.60 -13.95 7.21
CA GLY A 107 3.72 -13.46 8.59
C GLY A 107 3.57 -11.94 8.77
N VAL A 108 3.20 -11.20 7.72
CA VAL A 108 2.97 -9.73 7.75
C VAL A 108 1.54 -9.43 8.18
N VAL A 109 1.34 -8.40 9.01
CA VAL A 109 0.00 -7.89 9.33
C VAL A 109 -0.40 -6.81 8.34
N VAL A 110 -1.46 -7.04 7.56
CA VAL A 110 -2.01 -6.05 6.63
C VAL A 110 -3.18 -5.30 7.27
N THR A 111 -3.07 -3.98 7.32
CA THR A 111 -4.12 -3.08 7.78
C THR A 111 -4.72 -2.34 6.59
N ALA A 112 -6.03 -2.18 6.56
CA ALA A 112 -6.71 -1.39 5.54
C ALA A 112 -7.99 -0.76 6.09
N ASP A 113 -8.51 0.22 5.37
CA ASP A 113 -9.73 0.91 5.76
C ASP A 113 -10.97 -0.01 5.73
N ALA A 114 -12.10 0.50 6.22
CA ALA A 114 -13.30 -0.32 6.34
C ALA A 114 -13.93 -0.73 5.01
N MET A 115 -13.60 -0.05 3.90
CA MET A 115 -14.07 -0.44 2.57
C MET A 115 -13.49 -1.80 2.14
N HIS A 116 -12.29 -2.12 2.64
CA HIS A 116 -11.58 -3.37 2.38
C HIS A 116 -11.98 -4.53 3.29
N ALA A 117 -12.94 -4.34 4.22
CA ALA A 117 -13.57 -5.42 4.97
C ALA A 117 -14.46 -6.29 4.06
N GLN A 118 -13.81 -6.98 3.13
CA GLN A 118 -14.37 -7.87 2.12
C GLN A 118 -13.86 -9.28 2.38
N ARG A 119 -14.75 -10.27 2.30
CA ARG A 119 -14.37 -11.68 2.53
C ARG A 119 -13.26 -12.13 1.58
N GLU A 120 -13.29 -11.69 0.33
CA GLU A 120 -12.28 -12.07 -0.67
C GLU A 120 -10.92 -11.45 -0.42
N HIS A 121 -10.85 -10.28 0.22
CA HIS A 121 -9.58 -9.67 0.62
C HIS A 121 -9.00 -10.41 1.82
N ALA A 122 -9.83 -10.68 2.84
CA ALA A 122 -9.42 -11.47 4.01
C ALA A 122 -8.91 -12.87 3.62
N ARG A 123 -9.62 -13.56 2.70
CA ARG A 123 -9.16 -14.85 2.17
C ARG A 123 -7.86 -14.74 1.41
N PHE A 124 -7.72 -13.77 0.51
CA PHE A 124 -6.47 -13.59 -0.21
C PHE A 124 -5.28 -13.39 0.73
N LEU A 125 -5.45 -12.56 1.77
CA LEU A 125 -4.39 -12.34 2.76
C LEU A 125 -4.03 -13.61 3.52
N CYS A 126 -5.01 -14.35 4.06
CA CYS A 126 -4.71 -15.53 4.87
C CYS A 126 -4.41 -16.80 4.07
N GLU A 127 -5.11 -17.04 2.97
CA GLU A 127 -5.05 -18.30 2.21
C GLU A 127 -4.03 -18.25 1.07
N ASP A 128 -3.86 -17.10 0.41
CA ASP A 128 -2.97 -16.98 -0.75
C ASP A 128 -1.60 -16.36 -0.39
N LYS A 129 -1.55 -15.59 0.71
CA LYS A 129 -0.38 -14.79 1.12
C LYS A 129 0.24 -15.18 2.45
N ASP A 130 -0.36 -16.12 3.18
CA ASP A 130 0.05 -16.51 4.55
C ASP A 130 0.25 -15.28 5.48
N ALA A 131 -0.59 -14.26 5.28
CA ALA A 131 -0.57 -12.98 5.98
C ALA A 131 -1.73 -12.86 6.99
N ASP A 132 -1.51 -12.05 8.02
CA ASP A 132 -2.55 -11.64 8.95
C ASP A 132 -3.22 -10.33 8.51
N TYR A 133 -4.39 -10.03 9.06
CA TYR A 133 -5.07 -8.77 8.75
C TYR A 133 -5.73 -8.09 9.95
N LEU A 134 -5.79 -6.76 9.88
CA LEU A 134 -6.61 -5.92 10.74
C LEU A 134 -7.46 -4.97 9.88
N LEU A 135 -8.71 -5.37 9.65
CA LEU A 135 -9.65 -4.64 8.81
C LEU A 135 -10.76 -4.05 9.66
N GLY A 136 -10.96 -2.73 9.56
CA GLY A 136 -12.05 -2.06 10.28
C GLY A 136 -13.42 -2.44 9.71
N VAL A 137 -14.44 -2.61 10.54
CA VAL A 137 -15.82 -2.80 10.06
C VAL A 137 -16.64 -1.55 10.36
N LYS A 138 -17.40 -1.07 9.38
CA LYS A 138 -18.33 0.07 9.51
C LYS A 138 -19.68 -0.28 8.89
N ALA A 139 -20.54 0.74 8.73
CA ALA A 139 -21.88 0.61 8.18
C ALA A 139 -21.95 0.11 6.73
N ASN A 140 -20.81 -0.03 6.02
CA ASN A 140 -20.75 -0.70 4.73
C ASN A 140 -20.95 -2.23 4.82
N GLN A 141 -20.85 -2.81 6.02
CA GLN A 141 -21.16 -4.21 6.31
C GLN A 141 -22.15 -4.28 7.49
N PRO A 142 -23.42 -3.89 7.30
CA PRO A 142 -24.34 -3.62 8.41
C PRO A 142 -24.60 -4.85 9.30
N SER A 143 -24.77 -6.03 8.71
CA SER A 143 -24.99 -7.26 9.47
C SER A 143 -23.76 -7.72 10.24
N LEU A 144 -22.55 -7.49 9.70
CA LEU A 144 -21.31 -7.79 10.39
C LEU A 144 -21.07 -6.81 11.54
N LEU A 145 -21.37 -5.53 11.32
CA LEU A 145 -21.28 -4.51 12.36
C LEU A 145 -22.22 -4.83 13.53
N GLU A 146 -23.48 -5.15 13.25
CA GLU A 146 -24.45 -5.55 14.28
C GLU A 146 -23.98 -6.79 15.05
N ALA A 147 -23.45 -7.79 14.33
CA ALA A 147 -22.89 -8.98 14.97
C ALA A 147 -21.73 -8.63 15.91
N ILE A 148 -20.79 -7.77 15.48
CA ILE A 148 -19.66 -7.31 16.30
C ILE A 148 -20.14 -6.55 17.53
N GLU A 149 -21.10 -5.63 17.37
CA GLU A 149 -21.64 -4.82 18.47
C GLU A 149 -22.40 -5.66 19.50
N SER A 150 -22.92 -6.83 19.09
CA SER A 150 -23.57 -7.79 19.98
C SER A 150 -22.60 -8.64 20.82
N ILE A 151 -21.30 -8.60 20.51
CA ILE A 151 -20.28 -9.38 21.23
C ILE A 151 -20.08 -8.78 22.64
N PRO A 152 -20.24 -9.57 23.72
CA PRO A 152 -20.00 -9.09 25.08
C PRO A 152 -18.57 -8.57 25.27
N GLN A 153 -18.39 -7.49 26.03
CA GLN A 153 -17.05 -7.02 26.41
C GLN A 153 -16.29 -8.11 27.18
N GLY A 154 -15.03 -8.34 26.82
CA GLY A 154 -14.20 -9.41 27.38
C GLY A 154 -14.36 -10.78 26.70
N SER A 155 -15.06 -10.87 25.56
CA SER A 155 -15.15 -12.11 24.78
C SER A 155 -13.84 -12.49 24.07
N PHE A 156 -12.89 -11.56 23.97
CA PHE A 156 -11.55 -11.80 23.47
C PHE A 156 -10.56 -11.76 24.64
N SER A 157 -9.56 -12.65 24.60
CA SER A 157 -8.44 -12.60 25.54
C SER A 157 -7.74 -11.22 25.41
N PRO A 158 -7.35 -10.57 26.52
CA PRO A 158 -6.48 -9.41 26.46
C PRO A 158 -5.12 -9.75 25.84
#